data_AF-G4XPK3-F1
#
_entry.id   AF-G4XPK3-F1
#
_cell.length_a   1.000
_cell.length_b   1.000
_cell.length_c   1.000
_cell.angle_alpha   90.00
_cell.angle_beta   90.00
_cell.angle_gamma   90.00
#
_symmetry.space_group_name_H-M   'P 1'
#
loop_
_entity.id
_entity.type
_entity.pdbx_description
1 polymer ?
#
loop_
_entity_poly.entity_id
_entity_poly.type
_entity_poly.pdbx_seq_one_letter_code
_entity_poly.pdbx_strand_id
1 'polypeptide(L)'
;VDQAELMADCQITSVYLGLSGKHIECRNETGMVPVSEEEVTQEDMDNVIHTAKSVRLSDEHRVLHVIPQEYSIDFQEGIKNPIGLSGVRMHAKVHLITCHNDMARNIEKCVERLGLRVDQLIFSALASSYAVLTEDEKELGVCVVDIGAGTTDMA
;
A
#
# COMPACT_ATOMS: atom_id res chain seq x y z
N VAL A 1 -1.87 -25.33 9.39
CA VAL A 1 -0.98 -25.29 8.21
C VAL A 1 -1.09 -26.64 7.51
N ASP A 2 -0.86 -27.72 8.24
CA ASP A 2 -0.89 -29.11 7.76
C ASP A 2 -2.12 -29.48 6.93
N GLN A 3 -3.32 -29.06 7.35
CA GLN A 3 -4.55 -29.31 6.58
C GLN A 3 -4.56 -28.58 5.23
N ALA A 4 -4.10 -27.33 5.19
CA ALA A 4 -4.04 -26.55 3.96
C ALA A 4 -2.98 -27.11 3.01
N GLU A 5 -1.81 -27.51 3.53
CA GLU A 5 -0.77 -28.20 2.78
C GLU A 5 -1.28 -29.51 2.16
N LEU A 6 -2.00 -30.31 2.93
CA LEU A 6 -2.59 -31.57 2.46
C LEU A 6 -3.64 -31.34 1.37
N MET A 7 -4.47 -30.30 1.49
CA MET A 7 -5.46 -29.95 0.48
C MET A 7 -4.84 -29.40 -0.81
N ALA A 8 -3.75 -28.63 -0.67
CA ALA A 8 -3.05 -28.00 -1.79
C ALA A 8 -1.97 -28.90 -2.42
N ASP A 9 -1.68 -30.05 -1.81
CA ASP A 9 -0.59 -30.97 -2.18
C ASP A 9 0.76 -30.24 -2.33
N CYS A 10 1.05 -29.33 -1.38
CA CYS A 10 2.27 -28.55 -1.38
C CYS A 10 2.71 -28.18 0.03
N GLN A 11 4.02 -27.90 0.19
CA GLN A 11 4.55 -27.34 1.43
C GLN A 11 4.40 -25.82 1.42
N ILE A 12 3.87 -25.27 2.51
CA ILE A 12 3.72 -23.83 2.71
C ILE A 12 4.93 -23.34 3.51
N THR A 13 5.78 -22.54 2.87
CA THR A 13 6.98 -21.98 3.52
C THR A 13 6.80 -20.52 3.93
N SER A 14 5.84 -19.83 3.32
CA SER A 14 5.58 -18.41 3.58
C SER A 14 4.12 -18.04 3.37
N VAL A 15 3.74 -16.89 3.94
CA VAL A 15 2.37 -16.37 3.87
C VAL A 15 2.35 -14.85 3.68
N TYR A 16 1.29 -14.38 3.03
CA TYR A 16 0.82 -13.00 3.14
C TYR A 16 -0.16 -12.91 4.31
N LEU A 17 -0.05 -11.88 5.13
CA LEU A 17 -0.80 -11.78 6.38
C LEU A 17 -1.65 -10.51 6.39
N GLY A 18 -2.97 -10.69 6.48
CA GLY A 18 -3.93 -9.61 6.61
C GLY A 18 -3.97 -9.01 8.02
N LEU A 19 -4.03 -7.68 8.13
CA LEU A 19 -4.24 -6.93 9.36
C LEU A 19 -5.45 -6.02 9.25
N SER A 20 -6.20 -5.86 10.33
CA SER A 20 -7.37 -4.98 10.42
C SER A 20 -7.46 -4.30 11.78
N GLY A 21 -8.37 -3.31 11.90
CA GLY A 21 -8.70 -2.65 13.15
C GLY A 21 -7.88 -1.40 13.47
N LYS A 22 -8.06 -0.89 14.69
CA LYS A 22 -7.64 0.45 15.16
C LYS A 22 -6.13 0.77 15.12
N HIS A 23 -5.29 -0.19 14.76
CA HIS A 23 -3.84 -0.03 14.68
C HIS A 23 -3.38 0.39 13.28
N ILE A 24 -4.32 0.51 12.35
CA ILE A 24 -4.10 1.00 10.99
C ILE A 24 -4.42 2.48 10.95
N GLU A 25 -3.56 3.25 10.31
CA GLU A 25 -3.77 4.67 10.06
C GLU A 25 -3.53 4.98 8.59
N CYS A 26 -4.36 5.86 8.04
CA CYS A 26 -4.29 6.27 6.65
C CYS A 26 -4.03 7.77 6.57
N ARG A 27 -3.10 8.20 5.71
CA ARG A 27 -2.80 9.62 5.49
C ARG A 27 -2.39 9.90 4.06
N ASN A 28 -2.69 11.09 3.56
CA ASN A 28 -2.24 11.53 2.25
C ASN A 28 -0.94 12.32 2.41
N GLU A 29 0.03 12.02 1.57
CA GLU A 29 1.32 12.71 1.52
C GLU A 29 1.66 13.07 0.07
N THR A 30 2.52 14.07 -0.10
CA THR A 30 2.97 14.51 -1.42
C THR A 30 4.49 14.51 -1.48
N GLY A 31 5.04 13.83 -2.49
CA GLY A 31 6.45 13.90 -2.85
C GLY A 31 6.66 14.84 -4.03
N MET A 32 7.87 15.39 -4.14
CA MET A 32 8.27 16.21 -5.28
C MET A 32 9.71 15.88 -5.66
N VAL A 33 9.96 15.70 -6.95
CA VAL A 33 11.31 15.54 -7.51
C VAL A 33 11.49 16.43 -8.74
N PRO A 34 12.71 16.93 -9.01
CA PRO A 34 13.02 17.47 -10.31
C PRO A 34 13.00 16.34 -11.35
N VAL A 35 12.57 16.65 -12.58
CA VAL A 35 12.72 15.74 -13.71
C VAL A 35 14.12 15.95 -14.26
N SER A 36 14.92 14.89 -14.28
CA SER A 36 16.36 14.99 -14.53
C SER A 36 16.70 15.09 -16.03
N GLU A 37 15.81 14.58 -16.90
CA GLU A 37 15.95 14.55 -18.36
C GLU A 37 14.86 15.40 -19.04
N GLU A 38 14.75 15.33 -20.38
CA GLU A 38 13.68 16.00 -21.15
C GLU A 38 12.30 15.39 -20.90
N GLU A 39 12.23 14.14 -20.42
CA GLU A 39 10.99 13.39 -20.15
C GLU A 39 11.09 12.63 -18.82
N VAL A 40 9.94 12.40 -18.19
CA VAL A 40 9.83 11.60 -16.95
C VAL A 40 10.18 10.15 -17.22
N THR A 41 11.13 9.64 -16.44
CA THR A 41 11.58 8.25 -16.49
C THR A 41 10.95 7.39 -15.38
N GLN A 42 11.14 6.07 -15.44
CA GLN A 42 10.78 5.18 -14.34
C GLN A 42 11.56 5.51 -13.06
N GLU A 43 12.82 5.95 -13.18
CA GLU A 43 13.64 6.36 -12.04
C GLU A 43 13.06 7.60 -11.34
N ASP A 44 12.59 8.59 -12.11
CA ASP A 44 11.91 9.76 -11.54
C ASP A 44 10.62 9.34 -10.81
N MET A 45 9.87 8.36 -11.34
CA MET A 45 8.69 7.82 -10.66
C MET A 45 9.05 7.13 -9.33
N ASP A 46 10.07 6.29 -9.33
CA ASP A 46 10.51 5.59 -8.11
C ASP A 46 11.00 6.60 -7.06
N ASN A 47 11.71 7.64 -7.50
CA ASN A 47 12.21 8.72 -6.66
C ASN A 47 11.09 9.59 -6.07
N VAL A 48 10.06 9.94 -6.85
CA VAL A 48 8.95 10.76 -6.34
C VAL A 48 8.11 9.99 -5.33
N ILE A 49 7.86 8.71 -5.58
CA ILE A 49 7.16 7.83 -4.63
C ILE A 49 8.02 7.60 -3.38
N HIS A 50 9.34 7.44 -3.54
CA HIS A 50 10.26 7.36 -2.41
C HIS A 50 10.24 8.64 -1.56
N THR A 51 10.18 9.80 -2.20
CA THR A 51 10.10 11.09 -1.51
C THR A 51 8.76 11.22 -0.77
N ALA A 52 7.65 10.86 -1.43
CA ALA A 52 6.31 10.93 -0.88
C ALA A 52 6.12 10.01 0.34
N LYS A 53 6.79 8.85 0.39
CA LYS A 53 6.74 7.93 1.54
C LYS A 53 7.76 8.26 2.64
N SER A 54 8.77 9.10 2.36
CA SER A 54 9.85 9.45 3.30
C SER A 54 9.48 10.54 4.31
N VAL A 55 8.19 10.87 4.41
CA VAL A 55 7.68 11.78 5.43
C VAL A 55 7.98 11.19 6.82
N ARG A 56 8.28 12.06 7.80
CA ARG A 56 8.56 11.64 9.17
C ARG A 56 7.31 10.98 9.77
N LEU A 57 7.26 9.67 9.70
CA LEU A 57 6.37 8.88 10.53
C LEU A 57 6.93 8.84 11.95
N SER A 58 6.05 8.72 12.95
CA SER A 58 6.50 8.34 14.29
C SER A 58 7.26 7.02 14.20
N ASP A 59 8.35 6.86 14.95
CA ASP A 59 9.12 5.61 15.03
C ASP A 59 8.25 4.42 15.50
N GLU A 60 7.06 4.70 16.02
CA GLU A 60 6.05 3.71 16.42
C GLU A 60 5.28 3.10 15.24
N HIS A 61 5.35 3.69 14.03
CA HIS A 61 4.59 3.22 12.87
C HIS A 61 5.50 2.75 11.74
N ARG A 62 5.02 1.77 10.98
CA ARG A 62 5.62 1.31 9.72
C ARG A 62 4.63 1.46 8.58
N VAL A 63 5.14 1.75 7.39
CA VAL A 63 4.32 1.76 6.17
C VAL A 63 3.98 0.32 5.78
N LEU A 64 2.70 0.07 5.53
CA LEU A 64 2.21 -1.17 4.91
C LEU A 64 2.07 -1.00 3.41
N HIS A 65 1.38 0.07 2.98
CA HIS A 65 1.06 0.33 1.58
C HIS A 65 1.31 1.78 1.20
N VAL A 66 1.74 1.99 -0.03
CA VAL A 66 1.86 3.31 -0.67
C VAL A 66 1.05 3.24 -1.96
N ILE A 67 -0.05 3.98 -2.03
CA ILE A 67 -0.98 3.96 -3.17
C ILE A 67 -0.89 5.32 -3.87
N PRO A 68 -0.29 5.41 -5.07
CA PRO A 68 -0.32 6.63 -5.86
C PRO A 68 -1.77 7.00 -6.23
N GLN A 69 -2.16 8.25 -6.00
CA GLN A 69 -3.50 8.74 -6.32
C GLN A 69 -3.49 9.58 -7.60
N GLU A 70 -2.55 10.53 -7.67
CA GLU A 70 -2.42 11.44 -8.80
C GLU A 70 -0.97 11.93 -8.91
N TYR A 71 -0.55 12.19 -10.15
CA TYR A 71 0.68 12.89 -10.46
C TYR A 71 0.36 14.28 -11.02
N SER A 72 1.29 15.20 -10.82
CA SER A 72 1.26 16.49 -11.52
C SER A 72 2.66 16.85 -12.01
N ILE A 73 2.72 17.49 -13.17
CA ILE A 73 3.96 17.99 -13.77
C ILE A 73 3.76 19.47 -14.07
N ASP A 74 4.59 20.31 -13.46
CA ASP A 74 4.50 21.77 -13.52
C ASP A 74 3.09 22.30 -13.22
N PHE A 75 2.31 22.70 -14.24
CA PHE A 75 0.93 23.21 -14.08
C PHE A 75 -0.16 22.19 -14.45
N GLN A 76 0.23 21.00 -14.91
CA GLN A 76 -0.70 19.96 -15.33
C GLN A 76 -0.96 18.99 -14.17
N GLU A 77 -2.21 18.92 -13.73
CA GLU A 77 -2.68 18.07 -12.63
C GLU A 77 -3.50 16.87 -13.15
N GLY A 78 -3.77 15.90 -12.28
CA GLY A 78 -4.64 14.75 -12.59
C GLY A 78 -4.01 13.73 -13.53
N ILE A 79 -2.68 13.67 -13.62
CA ILE A 79 -1.97 12.73 -14.49
C ILE A 79 -1.99 11.34 -13.84
N LYS A 80 -2.46 10.32 -14.57
CA LYS A 80 -2.43 8.91 -14.10
C LYS A 80 -1.07 8.25 -14.29
N ASN A 81 -0.45 8.45 -15.46
CA ASN A 81 0.86 7.92 -15.79
C ASN A 81 1.74 9.05 -16.35
N PRO A 82 2.76 9.51 -15.61
CA PRO A 82 3.62 10.61 -16.02
C PRO A 82 4.77 10.20 -16.94
N ILE A 83 5.06 8.90 -17.11
CA ILE A 83 6.22 8.43 -17.89
C ILE A 83 6.14 8.94 -19.34
N GLY A 84 7.25 9.50 -19.84
CA GLY A 84 7.35 10.07 -21.19
C GLY A 84 6.77 11.48 -21.34
N LEU A 85 6.27 12.08 -20.26
CA LEU A 85 5.86 13.48 -20.29
C LEU A 85 7.04 14.39 -19.94
N SER A 86 7.15 15.52 -20.62
CA SER A 86 8.16 16.54 -20.34
C SER A 86 7.73 17.50 -19.24
N GLY A 87 8.69 17.94 -18.44
CA GLY A 87 8.48 19.01 -17.46
C GLY A 87 9.70 19.22 -16.59
N VAL A 88 9.61 20.17 -15.67
CA VAL A 88 10.73 20.51 -14.77
C VAL A 88 10.57 19.86 -13.41
N ARG A 89 9.35 19.78 -12.90
CA ARG A 89 9.04 19.21 -11.58
C ARG A 89 7.85 18.28 -11.65
N MET A 90 8.02 17.10 -11.06
CA MET A 90 6.94 16.14 -10.87
C MET A 90 6.58 16.04 -9.40
N HIS A 91 5.28 16.06 -9.11
CA HIS A 91 4.72 15.73 -7.81
C HIS A 91 3.96 14.40 -7.89
N ALA A 92 3.97 13.66 -6.79
CA ALA A 92 3.12 12.50 -6.62
C ALA A 92 2.38 12.63 -5.29
N LYS A 93 1.06 12.59 -5.36
CA LYS A 93 0.21 12.45 -4.18
C LYS A 93 -0.04 10.98 -3.95
N VAL A 94 0.25 10.54 -2.74
CA VAL A 94 0.14 9.13 -2.33
C VAL A 94 -0.76 9.03 -1.12
N HIS A 95 -1.52 7.95 -1.06
CA HIS A 95 -2.20 7.50 0.14
C HIS A 95 -1.32 6.48 0.85
N LEU A 96 -0.83 6.83 2.03
CA LEU A 96 -0.07 5.95 2.90
C LEU A 96 -1.01 5.22 3.84
N ILE A 97 -0.83 3.91 3.93
CA ILE A 97 -1.46 3.07 4.95
C ILE A 97 -0.36 2.55 5.85
N THR A 98 -0.44 2.87 7.13
CA THR A 98 0.56 2.52 8.14
C THR A 98 -0.04 1.66 9.23
N CYS A 99 0.82 1.01 10.00
CA CYS A 99 0.43 0.23 11.15
C CYS A 99 1.38 0.43 12.33
N HIS A 100 0.84 0.38 13.54
CA HIS A 100 1.64 0.39 14.76
C HIS A 100 2.60 -0.82 14.81
N ASN A 101 3.88 -0.56 15.05
CA ASN A 101 4.97 -1.54 15.01
C ASN A 101 4.77 -2.70 15.98
N ASP A 102 4.25 -2.44 17.18
CA ASP A 102 3.99 -3.49 18.16
C ASP A 102 2.94 -4.50 17.68
N MET A 103 1.89 -4.01 17.03
CA MET A 103 0.81 -4.87 16.54
C MET A 103 1.33 -5.76 15.41
N ALA A 104 1.99 -5.15 14.42
CA ALA A 104 2.58 -5.87 13.30
C ALA A 104 3.57 -6.97 13.77
N ARG A 105 4.48 -6.61 14.67
CA ARG A 105 5.50 -7.53 15.21
C ARG A 105 4.90 -8.69 16.01
N ASN A 106 3.84 -8.44 16.78
CA ASN A 106 3.19 -9.48 17.57
C ASN A 106 2.57 -10.55 16.68
N ILE A 107 1.88 -10.16 15.60
CA ILE A 107 1.27 -11.13 14.69
C ILE A 107 2.32 -11.84 13.84
N GLU A 108 3.34 -11.12 13.34
CA GLU A 108 4.46 -11.74 12.61
C GLU A 108 5.12 -12.84 13.46
N LYS A 109 5.47 -12.55 14.71
CA LYS A 109 6.06 -13.54 15.63
C LYS A 109 5.15 -14.75 15.86
N CYS A 110 3.83 -14.56 15.91
CA CYS A 110 2.90 -15.67 16.07
C CYS A 110 2.96 -16.62 14.88
N VAL A 111 3.08 -16.09 13.66
CA VAL A 111 3.20 -16.88 12.43
C VAL A 111 4.59 -17.53 12.31
N GLU A 112 5.66 -16.78 12.61
CA GLU A 112 7.04 -17.27 12.54
C GLU A 112 7.31 -18.43 13.51
N ARG A 113 6.63 -18.45 14.66
CA ARG A 113 6.69 -19.59 15.61
C ARG A 113 6.17 -20.90 15.04
N LEU A 114 5.39 -20.84 13.96
CA LEU A 114 4.92 -22.02 13.22
C LEU A 114 5.92 -22.45 12.12
N GLY A 115 7.08 -21.81 12.02
CA GLY A 115 8.09 -22.09 10.99
C GLY A 115 7.80 -21.45 9.64
N LEU A 116 6.84 -20.55 9.57
CA LEU A 116 6.44 -19.84 8.35
C LEU A 116 7.10 -18.47 8.25
N ARG A 117 7.54 -18.08 7.05
CA ARG A 117 7.98 -16.71 6.79
C ARG A 117 6.78 -15.81 6.48
N VAL A 118 6.72 -14.61 7.04
CA VAL A 118 5.76 -13.60 6.60
C VAL A 118 6.40 -12.80 5.46
N ASP A 119 5.86 -12.94 4.25
CA ASP A 119 6.39 -12.23 3.08
C ASP A 119 5.94 -10.75 3.08
N GLN A 120 4.69 -10.48 3.47
CA GLN A 120 4.17 -9.12 3.56
C GLN A 120 2.96 -9.03 4.49
N LEU A 121 2.81 -7.89 5.15
CA LEU A 121 1.58 -7.51 5.86
C LEU A 121 0.69 -6.65 4.96
N ILE A 122 -0.59 -6.97 4.93
CA ILE A 122 -1.56 -6.31 4.06
C ILE A 122 -2.72 -5.81 4.93
N PHE A 123 -3.09 -4.53 4.80
CA PHE A 123 -4.37 -4.06 5.31
C PHE A 123 -5.54 -4.82 4.67
N SER A 124 -6.33 -5.53 5.47
CA SER A 124 -7.37 -6.45 5.00
C SER A 124 -8.43 -5.75 4.16
N ALA A 125 -8.90 -4.57 4.55
CA ALA A 125 -9.94 -3.87 3.78
C ALA A 125 -9.43 -3.43 2.38
N LEU A 126 -8.13 -3.16 2.24
CA LEU A 126 -7.52 -2.95 0.93
C LEU A 126 -7.51 -4.25 0.10
N ALA A 127 -7.14 -5.39 0.70
CA ALA A 127 -7.21 -6.67 0.00
C ALA A 127 -8.65 -7.01 -0.43
N SER A 128 -9.62 -6.78 0.45
CA SER A 128 -11.05 -6.94 0.19
C SER A 128 -11.50 -6.06 -0.98
N SER A 129 -11.09 -4.78 -1.02
CA SER A 129 -11.46 -3.88 -2.13
C SER A 129 -10.89 -4.33 -3.47
N TYR A 130 -9.65 -4.82 -3.50
CA TYR A 130 -9.06 -5.41 -4.72
C TYR A 130 -9.75 -6.70 -5.17
N ALA A 131 -10.33 -7.46 -4.25
CA ALA A 131 -11.01 -8.71 -4.58
C ALA A 131 -12.42 -8.51 -5.14
N VAL A 132 -13.11 -7.42 -4.77
CA VAL A 132 -14.54 -7.24 -5.08
C VAL A 132 -14.83 -6.09 -6.04
N LEU A 133 -13.95 -5.09 -6.14
CA LEU A 133 -14.17 -3.93 -6.99
C LEU A 133 -13.58 -4.11 -8.39
N THR A 134 -14.33 -3.65 -9.37
CA THR A 134 -13.86 -3.39 -10.74
C THR A 134 -13.15 -2.04 -10.83
N GLU A 135 -12.35 -1.83 -11.87
CA GLU A 135 -11.69 -0.53 -12.11
C GLU A 135 -12.70 0.59 -12.34
N ASP A 136 -13.81 0.32 -13.04
CA ASP A 136 -14.86 1.31 -13.28
C ASP A 136 -15.51 1.79 -11.95
N GLU A 137 -15.75 0.88 -11.00
CA GLU A 137 -16.27 1.24 -9.67
C GLU A 137 -15.28 2.10 -8.89
N LYS A 138 -13.98 1.80 -8.98
CA LYS A 138 -12.93 2.62 -8.36
C LYS A 138 -12.89 4.03 -8.96
N GLU A 139 -13.02 4.16 -10.28
CA GLU A 139 -12.99 5.45 -10.97
C GLU A 139 -14.21 6.32 -10.67
N LEU A 140 -15.40 5.71 -10.51
CA LEU A 140 -16.63 6.43 -10.15
C LEU A 140 -16.63 6.93 -8.69
N GLY A 141 -15.79 6.35 -7.84
CA GLY A 141 -15.78 6.57 -6.41
C GLY A 141 -16.74 5.61 -5.71
N VAL A 142 -16.17 4.70 -4.93
CA VAL A 142 -16.89 3.66 -4.19
C VAL A 142 -16.32 3.58 -2.78
N CYS A 143 -17.12 3.08 -1.84
CA CYS A 143 -16.64 2.73 -0.51
C CYS A 143 -16.94 1.25 -0.27
N VAL A 144 -15.93 0.50 0.16
CA VAL A 144 -16.04 -0.88 0.60
C VAL A 144 -16.12 -0.89 2.11
N VAL A 145 -17.15 -1.55 2.64
CA VAL A 145 -17.32 -1.76 4.08
C VAL A 145 -17.04 -3.24 4.36
N ASP A 146 -15.90 -3.50 5.00
CA ASP A 146 -15.45 -4.83 5.40
C ASP A 146 -15.95 -5.13 6.82
N ILE A 147 -16.96 -6.00 6.94
CA ILE A 147 -17.62 -6.34 8.21
C ILE A 147 -17.07 -7.67 8.72
N GLY A 148 -16.11 -7.60 9.64
CA GLY A 148 -15.56 -8.76 10.34
C GLY A 148 -16.31 -9.10 11.64
N ALA A 149 -15.86 -10.16 12.30
CA ALA A 149 -16.47 -10.62 13.56
C ALA A 149 -16.24 -9.66 14.75
N GLY A 150 -15.19 -8.85 14.71
CA GLY A 150 -14.82 -7.93 15.80
C GLY A 150 -14.48 -6.50 15.37
N THR A 151 -14.27 -6.26 14.08
CA THR A 151 -14.02 -4.93 13.52
C THR A 151 -14.86 -4.73 12.27
N THR A 152 -15.18 -3.47 11.99
CA THR A 152 -15.68 -3.05 10.69
C THR A 152 -14.69 -2.01 10.17
N ASP A 153 -14.11 -2.29 9.02
CA ASP A 153 -13.11 -1.47 8.38
C ASP A 153 -13.69 -0.92 7.07
N MET A 154 -13.24 0.26 6.65
CA MET A 154 -13.71 0.90 5.42
C MET A 154 -12.52 1.24 4.53
N ALA A 155 -12.67 1.04 3.22
CA ALA A 155 -11.68 1.35 2.20
C ALA A 155 -12.34 2.03 0.99
#